data_AF-A0A497MVH6-F1
#
_entry.id   AF-A0A497MVH6-F1
#
_cell.length_a   1.000
_cell.length_b   1.000
_cell.length_c   1.000
_cell.angle_alpha   90.00
_cell.angle_beta   90.00
_cell.angle_gamma   90.00
#
_symmetry.space_group_name_H-M   'P 1'
#
loop_
_entity.id
_entity.type
_entity.pdbx_description
1 polymer ?
#
loop_
_entity_poly.entity_id
_entity_poly.type
_entity_poly.pdbx_seq_one_letter_code
_entity_poly.pdbx_strand_id
1 'polypeptide(L)'
;MTTETVQTTVPSWRFKVPPKLTLTQRLKLLLLSRAYLMHLKRPGWRKPLPIYIVKCKRHGLYLDYPHGFRGYFVCPRCWEEEASQKRGEKQPC
;
A
#
# COMPACT_ATOMS: atom_id res chain seq x y z
N MET A 1 2.49 29.21 -29.68
CA MET A 1 1.66 28.78 -28.54
C MET A 1 2.09 27.38 -28.15
N THR A 2 3.16 27.27 -27.35
CA THR A 2 3.74 26.00 -26.92
C THR A 2 3.10 25.60 -25.60
N THR A 3 2.33 24.52 -25.62
CA THR A 3 1.79 23.86 -24.42
C THR A 3 2.89 22.97 -23.85
N GLU A 4 3.60 23.48 -22.85
CA GLU A 4 4.62 22.77 -22.07
C GLU A 4 4.35 23.16 -20.61
N THR A 5 4.10 22.30 -19.63
CA THR A 5 4.53 20.93 -19.37
C THR A 5 3.58 20.33 -18.32
N VAL A 6 3.11 19.09 -18.54
CA VAL A 6 2.37 18.33 -17.52
C VAL A 6 3.38 17.88 -16.46
N GLN A 7 3.49 18.64 -15.37
CA GLN A 7 4.25 18.22 -14.19
C GLN A 7 3.49 17.12 -13.44
N THR A 8 3.62 15.86 -13.87
CA THR A 8 3.23 14.69 -13.07
C THR A 8 4.27 14.43 -11.98
N THR A 9 4.32 15.25 -10.94
CA THR A 9 5.11 14.95 -9.73
C THR A 9 4.24 14.25 -8.69
N VAL A 10 4.06 12.94 -8.86
CA VAL A 10 3.62 12.09 -7.74
C VAL A 10 4.38 10.76 -7.77
N PRO A 11 5.43 10.58 -6.95
CA PRO A 11 5.91 9.26 -6.56
C PRO A 11 4.89 8.68 -5.57
N SER A 12 4.13 7.70 -6.03
CA SER A 12 2.69 7.61 -5.79
C SER A 12 2.24 6.40 -4.97
N TRP A 13 2.91 6.06 -3.85
CA TRP A 13 2.32 5.14 -2.84
C TRP A 13 1.20 5.82 -1.99
N ARG A 14 0.33 6.49 -2.74
CA ARG A 14 -1.11 6.84 -2.68
C ARG A 14 -1.96 6.86 -1.41
N PHE A 15 -1.50 6.50 -0.21
CA PHE A 15 -2.20 6.86 1.02
C PHE A 15 -1.22 6.95 2.19
N LYS A 16 -1.22 8.07 2.92
CA LYS A 16 -0.47 8.20 4.17
C LYS A 16 -1.23 7.51 5.30
N VAL A 17 -0.54 6.67 6.07
CA VAL A 17 -1.09 6.12 7.32
C VAL A 17 -1.47 7.32 8.21
N PRO A 18 -2.68 7.35 8.80
CA PRO A 18 -3.08 8.46 9.64
C PRO A 18 -2.15 8.59 10.85
N PRO A 19 -1.78 9.81 11.25
CA PRO A 19 -0.81 10.04 12.34
C PRO A 19 -1.37 9.63 13.71
N LYS A 20 -2.71 9.63 13.86
CA LYS A 20 -3.40 9.25 15.09
C LYS A 20 -4.21 7.98 14.84
N LEU A 21 -3.85 6.91 15.54
CA LEU A 21 -4.56 5.63 15.54
C LEU A 21 -5.37 5.50 16.82
N THR A 22 -6.59 4.98 16.70
CA THR A 22 -7.42 4.62 17.85
C THR A 22 -6.77 3.49 18.65
N LEU A 23 -7.11 3.38 19.95
CA LEU A 23 -6.58 2.31 20.82
C LEU A 23 -6.91 0.92 20.26
N THR A 24 -8.12 0.75 19.70
CA THR A 24 -8.55 -0.50 19.09
C THR A 24 -7.74 -0.84 17.83
N GLN A 25 -7.42 0.15 16.99
CA GLN A 25 -6.53 -0.04 15.85
C GLN A 25 -5.11 -0.41 16.31
N ARG A 26 -4.58 0.24 17.35
CA ARG A 26 -3.27 -0.10 17.92
C ARG A 26 -3.22 -1.53 18.44
N LEU A 27 -4.24 -1.96 19.19
CA LEU A 27 -4.35 -3.33 19.69
C LEU A 27 -4.45 -4.35 18.54
N LYS A 28 -5.28 -4.09 17.53
CA LYS A 28 -5.39 -4.95 16.34
C LYS A 28 -4.09 -5.03 15.56
N LEU A 29 -3.34 -3.93 15.43
CA LEU A 29 -2.03 -3.93 14.79
C LEU A 29 -0.99 -4.72 15.60
N LEU A 30 -1.10 -4.73 16.93
CA LEU A 30 -0.21 -5.52 17.79
C LEU A 30 -0.48 -7.03 17.64
N LEU A 31 -1.75 -7.44 17.68
CA LEU A 31 -2.13 -8.85 17.70
C LEU A 31 -2.23 -9.49 16.30
N LEU A 32 -2.73 -8.74 15.32
CA LEU A 32 -3.09 -9.27 13.99
C LEU A 32 -2.24 -8.68 12.87
N SER A 33 -1.33 -7.76 13.16
CA SER A 33 -0.56 -6.99 12.16
C SER A 33 -1.42 -6.22 11.14
N ARG A 34 -2.73 -6.08 11.38
CA ARG A 34 -3.64 -5.33 10.53
C ARG A 34 -4.81 -4.73 11.30
N ALA A 35 -5.27 -3.56 10.89
CA ALA A 35 -6.46 -2.91 11.42
C ALA A 35 -7.26 -2.25 10.31
N TYR A 36 -8.58 -2.41 10.34
CA TYR A 36 -9.47 -1.73 9.40
C TYR A 36 -9.36 -0.20 9.57
N LEU A 37 -9.32 0.51 8.44
CA LEU A 37 -9.27 1.97 8.39
C LEU A 37 -10.58 2.55 7.88
N MET A 38 -10.95 2.24 6.64
CA MET A 38 -12.14 2.81 5.99
C MET A 38 -12.53 2.02 4.74
N HIS A 39 -13.70 2.30 4.19
CA HIS A 39 -14.07 1.91 2.84
C HIS A 39 -13.81 3.07 1.88
N LEU A 40 -13.04 2.82 0.82
CA LEU A 40 -12.79 3.79 -0.23
C LEU A 40 -13.68 3.47 -1.44
N LYS A 41 -14.37 4.47 -1.99
CA LYS A 41 -15.09 4.35 -3.27
C LYS A 41 -14.59 5.43 -4.21
N ARG A 42 -14.27 5.06 -5.45
CA ARG A 42 -13.90 5.99 -6.52
C ARG A 42 -14.96 5.97 -7.63
N PRO A 43 -15.06 7.06 -8.43
CA PRO A 43 -15.89 7.04 -9.64
C PRO A 43 -15.54 5.83 -10.53
N GLY A 44 -16.56 5.15 -11.03
CA GLY A 44 -16.40 3.93 -11.85
C GLY A 44 -16.23 2.62 -11.07
N TRP A 45 -16.09 2.65 -9.74
CA TRP A 45 -16.04 1.43 -8.93
C TRP A 45 -17.45 0.88 -8.68
N ARG A 46 -17.66 -0.42 -8.98
CA ARG A 46 -18.92 -1.12 -8.71
C ARG A 46 -19.22 -1.22 -7.21
N LYS A 47 -18.19 -1.43 -6.37
CA LYS A 47 -18.30 -1.56 -4.92
C LYS A 47 -17.16 -0.80 -4.22
N PRO A 48 -17.38 -0.28 -3.00
CA PRO A 48 -16.31 0.28 -2.20
C PRO A 48 -15.30 -0.81 -1.81
N LEU A 49 -14.02 -0.42 -1.66
CA LEU A 49 -12.93 -1.30 -1.30
C LEU A 49 -12.52 -1.08 0.17
N PRO A 50 -12.40 -2.14 0.98
CA PRO A 50 -11.99 -1.99 2.36
C PRO A 50 -10.48 -1.76 2.45
N ILE A 51 -10.09 -0.64 3.05
CA ILE A 51 -8.70 -0.25 3.30
C ILE A 51 -8.32 -0.60 4.73
N TYR A 52 -7.15 -1.19 4.89
CA TYR A 52 -6.53 -1.57 6.15
C TYR A 52 -5.21 -0.84 6.34
N ILE A 53 -4.88 -0.56 7.59
CA ILE A 53 -3.51 -0.32 8.03
C ILE A 53 -2.88 -1.68 8.28
N VAL A 54 -1.73 -1.94 7.68
CA VAL A 54 -1.02 -3.21 7.78
C VAL A 54 0.40 -2.95 8.27
N LYS A 55 0.89 -3.82 9.16
CA LYS A 55 2.24 -3.77 9.71
C LYS A 55 3.15 -4.70 8.92
N CYS A 56 4.06 -4.13 8.13
CA CYS A 56 5.21 -4.84 7.59
C CYS A 56 6.26 -5.00 8.70
N LYS A 57 6.84 -6.20 8.83
CA LYS A 57 7.92 -6.48 9.80
C LYS A 57 9.21 -5.69 9.50
N ARG A 58 9.45 -5.34 8.22
CA ARG A 58 10.68 -4.70 7.74
C ARG A 58 10.55 -3.18 7.61
N HIS A 59 9.42 -2.70 7.08
CA HIS A 59 9.25 -1.29 6.68
C HIS A 59 8.24 -0.50 7.51
N GLY A 60 7.59 -1.14 8.48
CA GLY A 60 6.59 -0.51 9.34
C GLY A 60 5.19 -0.49 8.73
N LEU A 61 4.41 0.55 9.04
CA LEU A 61 3.00 0.63 8.66
C LEU A 61 2.82 1.08 7.19
N TYR A 62 1.84 0.48 6.51
CA TYR A 62 1.40 0.88 5.19
C TYR A 62 -0.12 0.69 5.05
N LEU A 63 -0.70 1.26 4.00
CA LEU A 63 -2.12 1.11 3.68
C LEU A 63 -2.29 0.18 2.50
N ASP A 64 -3.23 -0.75 2.62
CA ASP A 64 -3.51 -1.73 1.58
C ASP A 64 -4.93 -2.30 1.72
N TYR A 65 -5.37 -3.07 0.74
CA TYR A 65 -6.61 -3.84 0.79
C TYR A 65 -6.32 -5.34 0.61
N PRO A 66 -7.22 -6.23 1.05
CA PRO A 66 -7.01 -7.67 0.86
C PRO A 66 -7.05 -8.04 -0.62
N HIS A 67 -5.94 -8.56 -1.14
CA HIS A 67 -5.78 -8.98 -2.52
C HIS A 67 -6.18 -10.45 -2.71
N GLY A 68 -6.74 -10.72 -3.89
CA GLY A 68 -7.11 -12.07 -4.33
C GLY A 68 -8.15 -12.76 -3.44
N PHE A 69 -8.42 -14.03 -3.75
CA PHE A 69 -9.42 -14.83 -3.02
C PHE A 69 -9.02 -15.09 -1.55
N ARG A 70 -7.71 -15.21 -1.28
CA ARG A 70 -7.18 -15.50 0.07
C ARG A 70 -7.03 -14.26 0.95
N GLY A 71 -7.21 -13.06 0.42
CA GLY A 71 -7.11 -11.81 1.17
C GLY A 71 -5.71 -11.56 1.77
N TYR A 72 -4.68 -11.56 0.92
CA TYR A 72 -3.30 -11.25 1.33
C TYR A 72 -3.00 -9.75 1.19
N PHE A 73 -1.92 -9.28 1.82
CA PHE A 73 -1.45 -7.89 1.74
C PHE A 73 -0.04 -7.86 1.16
N VAL A 74 0.28 -6.80 0.42
CA VAL A 74 1.59 -6.64 -0.22
C VAL A 74 2.22 -5.33 0.23
N CYS A 75 3.34 -5.43 0.95
CA CYS A 75 4.11 -4.24 1.29
C CYS A 75 4.75 -3.68 0.01
N PRO A 76 4.45 -2.43 -0.39
CA PRO A 76 4.96 -1.87 -1.63
C PRO A 76 6.49 -1.77 -1.64
N ARG A 77 7.11 -1.55 -0.46
CA ARG A 77 8.56 -1.48 -0.30
C ARG A 77 9.23 -2.85 -0.44
N CYS A 78 8.68 -3.91 0.17
CA CYS A 78 9.18 -5.27 -0.06
C CYS A 78 9.07 -5.65 -1.55
N TRP A 79 7.95 -5.33 -2.18
CA TRP A 79 7.72 -5.62 -3.59
C TRP A 79 8.74 -4.92 -4.50
N GLU A 80 9.04 -3.66 -4.24
CA GLU A 80 10.03 -2.88 -4.99
C GLU A 80 11.46 -3.40 -4.82
N GLU A 81 11.83 -3.79 -3.60
CA GLU A 81 13.13 -4.42 -3.31
C GLU A 81 13.28 -5.75 -4.04
N GLU A 82 12.29 -6.63 -3.96
CA GLU A 82 12.27 -7.93 -4.66
C GLU A 82 12.33 -7.75 -6.18
N ALA A 83 11.59 -6.77 -6.71
CA ALA A 83 11.64 -6.44 -8.14
C ALA A 83 13.02 -5.92 -8.57
N SER A 84 13.71 -5.17 -7.71
CA SER A 84 15.05 -4.65 -7.99
C SER A 84 16.11 -5.73 -7.95
N GLN A 85 16.03 -6.67 -7.00
CA GLN A 85 16.92 -7.83 -6.93
C GLN A 85 16.80 -8.71 -8.17
N LYS A 86 15.57 -9.01 -8.61
CA LYS A 86 15.32 -9.79 -9.84
C LYS A 86 15.85 -9.13 -11.11
N ARG A 87 15.93 -7.79 -11.14
CA ARG A 87 16.56 -7.05 -12.26
C ARG A 87 18.08 -7.18 -12.26
N GLY A 88 18.70 -7.17 -11.07
CA GLY A 88 20.15 -7.38 -10.94
C GLY A 88 20.58 -8.83 -11.18
N GLU A 89 19.72 -9.80 -10.87
CA GLU A 89 20.00 -11.23 -11.06
C GLU A 89 19.79 -11.72 -12.50
N LYS A 90 19.09 -10.96 -13.34
CA LYS A 90 19.01 -11.21 -14.80
C LYS A 90 20.28 -10.77 -15.57
N GLN A 91 21.46 -11.00 -15.01
CA GLN A 91 22.72 -11.03 -15.75
C GLN A 91 23.51 -12.26 -15.32
N PRO A 92 23.28 -13.38 -16.02
CA PRO A 92 24.39 -14.03 -16.71
C PRO A 92 24.09 -14.36 -18.17
N CYS A 93 25.09 -14.03 -19.00
CA CYS A 93 25.29 -14.12 -20.46
C CYS A 93 24.22 -13.53 -21.39
#